data_AF-A0A963DH23-F1
#
_entry.id   AF-A0A963DH23-F1
#
_cell.length_a   1.000
_cell.length_b   1.000
_cell.length_c   1.000
_cell.angle_alpha   90.00
_cell.angle_beta   90.00
_cell.angle_gamma   90.00
#
_symmetry.space_group_name_H-M   'P 1'
#
loop_
_entity.id
_entity.type
_entity.pdbx_description
1 polymer ?
#
loop_
_entity_poly.entity_id
_entity_poly.type
_entity_poly.pdbx_seq_one_letter_code
_entity_poly.pdbx_strand_id
1 'polypeptide(L)'
;MSGPSRRHEAKAVVVLAEAAYSDAHRDCLRRLIDEGIELFCVQGADCAGWEAAMDRLCIALDASGEVPGAFCLTTCHPDENADEVIAFARDWFCGHDGPWSVAVIRIGVDGDG
;
A
#
# COMPACT_ATOMS: atom_id res chain seq x y z
N MET A 1 -5.17 -31.73 -1.15
CA MET A 1 -4.62 -31.07 0.04
C MET A 1 -4.80 -29.58 -0.16
N SER A 2 -5.86 -29.00 0.38
CA SER A 2 -6.02 -27.55 0.40
C SER A 2 -5.07 -27.03 1.48
N GLY A 3 -4.06 -26.24 1.06
CA GLY A 3 -3.18 -25.54 2.01
C GLY A 3 -4.00 -24.65 2.93
N PRO A 4 -3.43 -24.20 4.07
CA PRO A 4 -4.13 -23.30 4.96
C PRO A 4 -4.63 -22.10 4.14
N SER A 5 -5.94 -21.87 4.14
CA SER A 5 -6.53 -20.66 3.62
C SER A 5 -5.82 -19.50 4.32
N ARG A 6 -4.94 -18.81 3.60
CA ARG A 6 -4.44 -17.50 4.05
C ARG A 6 -5.71 -16.72 4.40
N ARG A 7 -5.79 -16.16 5.60
CA ARG A 7 -6.77 -15.10 5.85
C ARG A 7 -6.62 -14.15 4.66
N HIS A 8 -7.73 -13.74 4.06
CA HIS A 8 -7.66 -12.77 2.97
C HIS A 8 -7.20 -11.45 3.60
N GLU A 9 -5.89 -11.31 3.77
CA GLU A 9 -5.21 -10.04 3.99
C GLU A 9 -5.59 -9.12 2.82
N ALA A 10 -5.71 -7.83 3.11
CA ALA A 10 -6.27 -6.88 2.16
C ALA A 10 -5.46 -6.90 0.86
N LYS A 11 -6.15 -7.02 -0.29
CA LYS A 11 -5.49 -6.95 -1.59
C LYS A 11 -5.14 -5.51 -1.96
N ALA A 12 -5.96 -4.56 -1.51
CA ALA A 12 -5.69 -3.14 -1.63
C ALA A 12 -5.52 -2.49 -0.26
N VAL A 13 -4.60 -1.54 -0.18
CA VAL A 13 -4.39 -0.68 0.97
C VAL A 13 -4.51 0.77 0.53
N VAL A 14 -5.33 1.55 1.24
CA VAL A 14 -5.40 3.00 1.09
C VAL A 14 -4.73 3.65 2.30
N VAL A 15 -3.63 4.36 2.06
CA VAL A 15 -2.97 5.20 3.05
C VAL A 15 -3.51 6.62 2.95
N LEU A 16 -4.04 7.11 4.07
CA LEU A 16 -4.38 8.52 4.26
C LEU A 16 -3.24 9.13 5.07
N ALA A 17 -2.33 9.82 4.39
CA ALA A 17 -1.13 10.40 4.97
C ALA A 17 -1.39 11.83 5.47
N GLU A 18 -1.13 12.08 6.73
CA GLU A 18 -1.17 13.43 7.32
C GLU A 18 0.22 14.07 7.36
N ALA A 19 1.27 13.28 7.13
CA ALA A 19 2.66 13.72 7.09
C ALA A 19 3.37 13.21 5.82
N ALA A 20 4.43 13.93 5.43
CA ALA A 20 5.27 13.50 4.32
C ALA A 20 5.99 12.18 4.63
N TYR A 21 6.33 11.43 3.58
CA TYR A 21 7.10 10.20 3.78
C TYR A 21 8.46 10.51 4.42
N SER A 22 8.90 9.64 5.32
CA SER A 22 10.23 9.64 5.90
C SER A 22 10.68 8.21 6.12
N ASP A 23 11.98 7.99 6.31
CA ASP A 23 12.51 6.64 6.54
C ASP A 23 11.96 5.96 7.81
N ALA A 24 11.40 6.73 8.75
CA ALA A 24 10.69 6.18 9.90
C ALA A 24 9.46 5.34 9.50
N HIS A 25 8.88 5.64 8.33
CA HIS A 25 7.73 4.91 7.78
C HIS A 25 8.13 3.68 6.95
N ARG A 26 9.43 3.46 6.72
CA ARG A 26 9.92 2.37 5.86
C ARG A 26 9.44 0.99 6.32
N ASP A 27 9.44 0.75 7.63
CA ASP A 27 9.01 -0.52 8.20
C ASP A 27 7.50 -0.76 8.01
N CYS A 28 6.69 0.31 7.97
CA CYS A 28 5.28 0.22 7.62
C CYS A 28 5.12 -0.26 6.18
N LEU A 29 5.81 0.37 5.22
CA LEU A 29 5.74 -0.04 3.80
C LEU A 29 6.23 -1.48 3.62
N ARG A 30 7.29 -1.88 4.34
CA ARG A 30 7.82 -3.25 4.28
C ARG A 30 6.78 -4.28 4.74
N ARG A 31 6.08 -4.02 5.85
CA ARG A 31 5.04 -4.93 6.34
C ARG A 31 3.94 -5.16 5.30
N LEU A 32 3.53 -4.11 4.59
CA LEU A 32 2.52 -4.24 3.53
C LEU A 32 3.00 -5.15 2.39
N ILE A 33 4.27 -5.05 1.99
CA ILE A 33 4.86 -5.94 1.00
C ILE A 33 4.91 -7.39 1.51
N ASP A 34 5.30 -7.59 2.77
CA ASP A 34 5.36 -8.92 3.39
C ASP A 34 3.96 -9.57 3.54
N GLU A 35 2.91 -8.76 3.72
CA GLU A 35 1.49 -9.16 3.70
C GLU A 35 0.99 -9.48 2.27
N GLY A 36 1.78 -9.15 1.24
CA GLY A 36 1.46 -9.46 -0.16
C GLY A 36 0.29 -8.64 -0.70
N ILE A 37 0.22 -7.35 -0.35
CA ILE A 37 -0.71 -6.42 -0.98
C ILE A 37 -0.44 -6.33 -2.48
N GLU A 38 -1.49 -6.09 -3.26
CA GLU A 38 -1.39 -5.99 -4.72
C GLU A 38 -1.64 -4.55 -5.21
N LEU A 39 -2.32 -3.72 -4.41
CA LEU A 39 -2.55 -2.30 -4.69
C LEU A 39 -2.26 -1.46 -3.45
N PHE A 40 -1.44 -0.44 -3.63
CA PHE A 40 -1.12 0.60 -2.66
C PHE A 40 -1.62 1.95 -3.21
N CYS A 41 -2.69 2.46 -2.63
CA CYS A 41 -3.17 3.81 -2.91
C CYS A 41 -2.73 4.74 -1.79
N VAL A 42 -2.31 5.95 -2.11
CA VAL A 42 -1.98 6.97 -1.11
C VAL A 42 -2.59 8.32 -1.45
N GLN A 43 -3.17 8.95 -0.42
CA GLN A 43 -3.79 10.27 -0.46
C GLN A 43 -3.25 11.11 0.70
N GLY A 44 -3.16 12.42 0.51
CA GLY A 44 -2.78 13.36 1.57
C GLY A 44 -1.35 13.92 1.41
N ALA A 45 -0.71 14.22 2.54
CA ALA A 45 0.56 14.93 2.58
C ALA A 45 1.66 14.18 1.81
N ASP A 46 2.23 14.83 0.79
CA ASP A 46 3.31 14.28 -0.05
C ASP A 46 3.01 12.87 -0.57
N CYS A 47 1.77 12.63 -1.03
CA CYS A 47 1.35 11.31 -1.52
C CYS A 47 2.25 10.78 -2.66
N ALA A 48 2.80 11.65 -3.50
CA ALA A 48 3.76 11.27 -4.53
C ALA A 48 5.10 10.78 -3.94
N GLY A 49 5.54 11.36 -2.82
CA GLY A 49 6.71 10.89 -2.08
C GLY A 49 6.51 9.50 -1.48
N TRP A 50 5.32 9.25 -0.92
CA TRP A 50 4.91 7.92 -0.43
C TRP A 50 4.88 6.86 -1.54
N GLU A 51 4.26 7.18 -2.67
CA GLU A 51 4.23 6.31 -3.86
C GLU A 51 5.65 5.97 -4.33
N ALA A 52 6.48 7.00 -4.55
CA ALA A 52 7.85 6.80 -4.99
C ALA A 52 8.70 6.03 -3.96
N ALA A 53 8.38 6.09 -2.67
CA ALA A 53 9.03 5.30 -1.63
C ALA A 53 8.65 3.82 -1.72
N MET A 54 7.37 3.51 -1.95
CA MET A 54 6.89 2.13 -2.15
C MET A 54 7.55 1.49 -3.38
N ASP A 55 7.56 2.19 -4.51
CA ASP A 55 8.18 1.72 -5.76
C ASP A 55 9.67 1.38 -5.56
N ARG A 56 10.42 2.30 -4.94
CA ARG A 56 11.85 2.09 -4.66
C ARG A 56 12.07 0.91 -3.72
N LEU A 57 11.19 0.73 -2.74
CA LEU A 57 11.29 -0.39 -1.81
C LEU A 57 11.07 -1.72 -2.53
N CYS A 58 10.03 -1.85 -3.36
CA CYS A 58 9.81 -3.04 -4.19
C CYS A 58 11.04 -3.39 -5.03
N ILE A 59 11.61 -2.40 -5.74
CA ILE A 59 12.83 -2.58 -6.56
C ILE A 59 14.00 -3.06 -5.69
N ALA A 60 14.22 -2.43 -4.53
CA ALA A 60 15.34 -2.77 -3.66
C ALA A 60 15.22 -4.20 -3.08
N LEU A 61 14.01 -4.62 -2.73
CA LEU A 61 13.74 -5.95 -2.17
C LEU A 61 13.89 -7.06 -3.21
N ASP A 62 13.45 -6.81 -4.45
CA ASP A 62 13.66 -7.73 -5.56
C ASP A 62 15.15 -7.83 -5.93
N ALA A 63 15.81 -6.68 -6.13
CA ALA A 63 17.22 -6.63 -6.53
C ALA A 63 18.17 -7.24 -5.49
N SER A 64 17.84 -7.15 -4.20
CA SER A 64 18.60 -7.80 -3.13
C SER A 64 18.29 -9.30 -2.99
N GLY A 65 17.19 -9.78 -3.57
CA GLY A 65 16.70 -11.14 -3.40
C GLY A 65 16.08 -11.41 -2.03
N GLU A 66 15.83 -10.38 -1.22
CA GLU A 66 15.21 -10.53 0.10
C GLU A 66 13.72 -10.92 -0.03
N VAL A 67 13.02 -10.29 -0.99
CA VAL A 67 11.66 -10.66 -1.40
C VAL A 67 11.68 -10.78 -2.93
N PRO A 68 12.04 -11.94 -3.49
CA PRO A 68 12.10 -12.16 -4.93
C PRO A 68 10.73 -11.92 -5.57
N GLY A 69 10.67 -11.04 -6.58
CA GLY A 69 9.43 -10.64 -7.23
C GLY A 69 8.57 -9.67 -6.42
N ALA A 70 9.15 -8.92 -5.47
CA ALA A 70 8.45 -7.86 -4.74
C ALA A 70 7.81 -6.86 -5.72
N PHE A 71 6.49 -6.80 -5.69
CA PHE A 71 5.72 -5.96 -6.59
C PHE A 71 4.34 -5.68 -6.00
N CYS A 72 3.91 -4.43 -6.10
CA CYS A 72 2.50 -4.02 -5.99
C CYS A 72 2.26 -2.87 -6.96
N LEU A 73 1.01 -2.66 -7.35
CA LEU A 73 0.60 -1.47 -8.08
C LEU A 73 0.53 -0.31 -7.10
N THR A 74 1.06 0.84 -7.49
CA THR A 74 0.99 2.06 -6.67
C THR A 74 0.18 3.13 -7.39
N THR A 75 -0.58 3.91 -6.63
CA THR A 75 -1.26 5.10 -7.12
C THR A 75 -1.21 6.20 -6.06
N CYS A 76 -0.89 7.44 -6.47
CA CYS A 76 -1.10 8.62 -5.64
C CYS A 76 -2.29 9.46 -6.12
N HIS A 77 -2.99 10.07 -5.16
CA HIS A 77 -4.27 10.75 -5.39
C HIS A 77 -4.25 12.16 -4.77
N PRO A 78 -3.53 13.13 -5.36
CA PRO A 78 -3.32 14.46 -4.76
C PRO A 78 -4.58 15.34 -4.75
N ASP A 79 -5.48 15.15 -5.71
CA ASP A 79 -6.65 16.01 -5.93
C ASP A 79 -7.98 15.34 -5.56
N GLU A 80 -7.93 14.10 -5.06
CA GLU A 80 -9.10 13.32 -4.66
C GLU A 80 -9.23 13.25 -3.14
N ASN A 81 -10.46 13.15 -2.67
CA ASN A 81 -10.74 12.98 -1.26
C ASN A 81 -10.68 11.49 -0.84
N ALA A 82 -10.63 11.24 0.47
CA ALA A 82 -10.50 9.88 1.00
C ALA A 82 -11.59 8.91 0.51
N ASP A 83 -12.84 9.36 0.38
CA ASP A 83 -13.95 8.50 -0.06
C ASP A 83 -13.81 8.11 -1.54
N GLU A 84 -13.34 9.03 -2.38
CA GLU A 84 -13.05 8.78 -3.80
C GLU A 84 -11.94 7.73 -3.97
N VAL A 85 -10.85 7.86 -3.21
CA VAL A 85 -9.72 6.91 -3.28
C VAL A 85 -10.11 5.54 -2.73
N ILE A 86 -10.92 5.48 -1.67
CA ILE A 86 -11.45 4.22 -1.14
C ILE A 86 -12.40 3.56 -2.15
N ALA A 87 -13.24 4.34 -2.83
CA ALA A 87 -14.11 3.82 -3.88
C ALA A 87 -13.29 3.27 -5.05
N PHE A 88 -12.29 4.01 -5.51
CA PHE A 88 -11.34 3.55 -6.53
C PHE A 88 -10.69 2.22 -6.16
N ALA A 89 -10.17 2.09 -4.94
CA ALA A 89 -9.54 0.84 -4.48
C ALA A 89 -10.51 -0.35 -4.39
N ARG A 90 -11.79 -0.10 -4.09
CA ARG A 90 -12.83 -1.14 -4.06
C ARG A 90 -13.24 -1.60 -5.46
N ASP A 91 -13.26 -0.66 -6.40
CA ASP A 91 -13.65 -0.89 -7.79
C ASP A 91 -12.46 -1.33 -8.65
N TRP A 92 -11.28 -1.51 -8.06
CA TRP A 92 -10.10 -1.99 -8.77
C TRP A 92 -10.23 -3.49 -9.07
N PHE A 93 -10.31 -3.85 -10.36
CA PHE A 93 -10.36 -5.23 -10.84
C PHE A 93 -9.28 -5.48 -11.88
N CYS A 94 -8.03 -5.73 -11.47
CA CYS A 94 -6.99 -6.16 -12.42
C CYS A 94 -6.96 -7.69 -12.58
N GLY A 95 -7.94 -8.25 -13.30
CA GLY A 95 -7.89 -9.65 -13.73
C GLY A 95 -8.26 -10.71 -12.67
N HIS A 96 -8.95 -10.32 -11.59
CA HIS A 96 -9.47 -11.22 -10.56
C HIS A 96 -11.00 -11.22 -10.53
N ASP A 97 -11.59 -12.39 -10.26
CA ASP A 97 -13.03 -12.54 -10.05
C ASP A 97 -13.41 -12.09 -8.63
N GLY A 98 -13.97 -10.89 -8.51
CA GLY A 98 -14.59 -10.39 -7.28
C GLY A 98 -13.94 -9.13 -6.69
N PRO A 99 -14.65 -8.43 -5.78
CA PRO A 99 -14.19 -7.17 -5.21
C PRO A 99 -12.98 -7.38 -4.30
N TRP A 100 -12.04 -6.45 -4.36
CA TRP A 100 -10.85 -6.50 -3.52
C TRP A 100 -11.22 -6.20 -2.06
N SER A 101 -10.61 -6.93 -1.13
CA SER A 101 -10.59 -6.50 0.27
C SER A 101 -9.71 -5.26 0.38
N VAL A 102 -10.29 -4.16 0.88
CA VAL A 102 -9.59 -2.88 1.06
C VAL A 102 -9.36 -2.63 2.55
N ALA A 103 -8.11 -2.39 2.93
CA ALA A 103 -7.75 -1.84 4.23
C ALA A 103 -7.47 -0.34 4.11
N VAL A 104 -7.86 0.44 5.12
CA VAL A 104 -7.59 1.88 5.19
C VAL A 104 -6.72 2.15 6.40
N ILE A 105 -5.58 2.78 6.17
CA ILE A 105 -4.58 3.11 7.19
C ILE A 105 -4.44 4.63 7.24
N ARG A 106 -4.53 5.22 8.42
CA ARG A 106 -4.19 6.63 8.63
C ARG A 106 -2.80 6.71 9.23
N ILE A 107 -1.92 7.49 8.62
CA ILE A 107 -0.57 7.73 9.11
C ILE A 107 -0.45 9.20 9.47
N GLY A 108 -0.43 9.45 10.79
CA GLY A 108 -0.21 10.77 11.36
C GLY A 108 1.27 11.08 11.52
N VAL A 109 1.57 12.32 11.93
CA VAL A 109 2.77 12.55 12.72
C VAL A 109 2.57 11.82 14.05
N ASP A 110 3.30 10.73 14.27
CA ASP A 110 3.44 10.21 15.62
C ASP A 110 4.00 11.36 16.48
N GLY A 111 3.16 11.84 17.39
CA GLY A 111 3.59 12.70 18.46
C GLY A 111 4.46 11.88 19.40
N ASP A 112 5.75 11.77 19.08
CA ASP A 112 6.77 11.44 20.08
C ASP A 112 6.85 12.61 21.06
N GLY A 113 6.12 12.45 22.18
CA GLY A 113 6.36 13.14 23.45
C GLY A 113 7.14 12.24 24.39
#